data_AF-A0A8S2RPU8-F1
#
_entry.id   AF-A0A8S2RPU8-F1
#
_cell.length_a   1.000
_cell.length_b   1.000
_cell.length_c   1.000
_cell.angle_alpha   90.00
_cell.angle_beta   90.00
_cell.angle_gamma   90.00
#
_symmetry.space_group_name_H-M   'P 1'
#
loop_
_entity.id
_entity.type
_entity.pdbx_description
1 polymer ?
#
loop_
_entity_poly.entity_id
_entity_poly.type
_entity_poly.pdbx_seq_one_letter_code
_entity_poly.pdbx_strand_id
1 'polypeptide(L)' 'TSSKRFGASLGALSSGRVGISSLAIGHLINCCTIVIRYSCVRKQFGPSSGVEIPVIEYQTQVTIY' A
#
# COMPACT_ATOMS: atom_id res chain seq x y z
N THR A 1 -10.42 41.03 11.16
CA THR A 1 -9.74 39.98 11.95
C THR A 1 -10.25 38.56 11.67
N SER A 2 -11.45 38.37 11.09
CA SER A 2 -12.02 37.05 10.76
C SER A 2 -11.27 36.32 9.61
N SER A 3 -10.99 36.99 8.48
CA SER A 3 -10.37 36.37 7.31
C SER A 3 -8.96 35.80 7.56
N LYS A 4 -8.18 36.44 8.44
CA LYS A 4 -6.85 35.95 8.83
C LYS A 4 -6.94 34.63 9.63
N ARG A 5 -7.91 34.52 10.53
CA ARG A 5 -8.16 33.29 11.31
C ARG A 5 -8.67 32.17 10.41
N PHE A 6 -9.58 32.48 9.50
CA PHE A 6 -10.09 31.52 8.51
C PHE A 6 -8.96 30.97 7.61
N GLY A 7 -8.09 31.85 7.11
CA GLY A 7 -6.92 31.43 6.32
C GLY A 7 -5.94 30.56 7.11
N ALA A 8 -5.68 30.87 8.38
CA ALA A 8 -4.84 30.05 9.25
C ALA A 8 -5.44 28.64 9.47
N SER A 9 -6.76 28.55 9.72
CA SER A 9 -7.45 27.25 9.84
C SER A 9 -7.38 26.43 8.55
N LEU A 10 -7.54 27.08 7.38
CA LEU A 10 -7.46 26.39 6.10
C LEU A 10 -6.05 25.87 5.80
N GLY A 11 -5.01 26.62 6.19
CA GLY A 11 -3.61 26.20 6.11
C GLY A 11 -3.32 24.96 6.96
N ALA A 12 -3.76 24.97 8.22
CA ALA A 12 -3.64 23.83 9.12
C ALA A 12 -4.37 22.59 8.58
N LEU A 13 -5.59 22.76 8.05
CA LEU A 13 -6.38 21.67 7.47
C LEU A 13 -5.76 21.10 6.19
N SER A 14 -5.16 21.96 5.35
CA SER A 14 -4.45 21.52 4.15
C SER A 14 -3.21 20.69 4.51
N SER A 15 -2.41 21.18 5.46
CA SER A 15 -1.22 20.47 5.93
C SER A 15 -1.57 19.13 6.60
N GLY A 16 -2.66 19.09 7.39
CA GLY A 16 -3.16 17.86 8.00
C GLY A 16 -3.51 16.78 6.98
N ARG A 17 -4.16 17.13 5.85
CA ARG A 17 -4.49 16.17 4.78
C ARG A 17 -3.24 15.58 4.14
N VAL A 18 -2.26 16.43 3.82
CA VAL A 18 -0.96 15.98 3.28
C VAL A 18 -0.29 15.04 4.28
N GLY A 19 -0.27 15.39 5.57
CA GLY A 19 0.31 14.54 6.62
C GLY A 19 -0.36 13.16 6.72
N ILE A 20 -1.69 13.09 6.69
CA ILE A 20 -2.42 11.81 6.73
C ILE A 20 -2.09 10.96 5.50
N SER A 21 -2.07 11.56 4.29
CA SER A 21 -1.69 10.84 3.08
C SER A 21 -0.24 10.32 3.15
N SER A 22 0.70 11.11 3.67
CA SER A 22 2.09 10.67 3.87
C SER A 22 2.20 9.51 4.85
N LEU A 23 1.44 9.52 5.96
CA LEU A 23 1.38 8.41 6.91
C LEU A 23 0.82 7.14 6.25
N ALA A 24 -0.26 7.27 5.47
CA ALA A 24 -0.86 6.15 4.75
C ALA A 24 0.14 5.51 3.77
N ILE A 25 0.91 6.31 3.04
CA ILE A 25 1.97 5.81 2.14
C ILE A 25 3.05 5.06 2.93
N GLY A 26 3.50 5.60 4.07
CA GLY A 26 4.50 4.93 4.91
C GLY A 26 4.04 3.55 5.38
N HIS A 27 2.79 3.44 5.83
CA HIS A 27 2.20 2.15 6.21
C HIS A 27 2.02 1.21 5.02
N LEU A 28 1.63 1.73 3.85
CA LEU A 28 1.48 0.93 2.63
C LEU A 28 2.82 0.32 2.20
N ILE A 29 3.92 1.08 2.24
CA ILE A 29 5.26 0.56 1.91
C ILE A 29 5.64 -0.63 2.81
N ASN A 30 5.38 -0.51 4.12
CA ASN A 30 5.63 -1.61 5.06
C ASN A 30 4.75 -2.83 4.77
N CYS A 31 3.45 -2.62 4.49
CA CYS A 31 2.52 -3.68 4.11
C CYS A 31 2.98 -4.40 2.83
N CYS A 32 3.29 -3.63 1.77
CA CYS A 32 3.80 -4.16 0.52
C CYS A 32 5.10 -4.96 0.71
N THR A 33 6.00 -4.49 1.58
CA THR A 33 7.24 -5.21 1.89
C THR A 33 6.96 -6.60 2.47
N ILE A 34 5.99 -6.70 3.38
CA ILE A 34 5.60 -7.97 3.99
C ILE A 34 4.95 -8.88 2.95
N VAL A 35 3.96 -8.34 2.21
CA VAL A 35 3.21 -9.09 1.19
C VAL A 35 4.14 -9.64 0.12
N ILE A 36 5.02 -8.81 -0.46
CA ILE A 36 5.94 -9.22 -1.52
C ILE A 36 6.88 -10.33 -1.02
N ARG A 37 7.50 -10.16 0.17
CA ARG A 37 8.40 -11.18 0.73
C ARG A 37 7.66 -12.50 0.97
N TYR A 38 6.45 -12.44 1.52
CA TYR A 38 5.63 -13.63 1.73
C TYR A 38 5.25 -14.30 0.42
N SER A 39 4.80 -13.55 -0.58
CA SER A 39 4.41 -14.09 -1.89
C SER A 39 5.58 -14.73 -2.65
N CYS A 40 6.83 -14.29 -2.43
CA CYS A 40 8.02 -14.92 -3.00
C CYS A 40 8.33 -16.30 -2.39
N VAL A 41 8.08 -16.48 -1.09
CA VAL A 41 8.43 -17.73 -0.38
C VAL A 41 7.27 -18.72 -0.29
N ARG A 42 6.04 -18.21 -0.26
CA ARG A 42 4.84 -19.04 -0.19
C ARG A 42 4.64 -19.72 -1.53
N LYS A 43 4.68 -21.05 -1.53
CA LYS A 43 4.33 -21.89 -2.67
C LYS A 43 2.95 -22.48 -2.42
N GLN A 44 2.08 -22.45 -3.43
CA GLN A 44 0.76 -23.05 -3.37
C GLN A 44 0.22 -23.21 -4.78
N PHE A 45 -0.39 -24.38 -5.04
CA PHE A 45 -0.83 -24.78 -6.38
C PHE A 45 0.35 -24.91 -7.36
N GLY A 46 0.09 -25.55 -8.49
CA GLY A 46 1.08 -25.79 -9.52
C GLY A 46 0.42 -26.52 -10.69
N PRO A 47 1.07 -26.59 -11.85
CA PRO A 47 0.60 -27.45 -12.93
C PRO A 47 0.41 -28.88 -12.39
N SER A 48 -0.62 -29.60 -12.86
CA SER A 48 -1.20 -30.80 -12.21
C SER A 48 -0.24 -31.96 -11.87
N SER A 49 1.01 -31.93 -12.33
CA SER A 49 2.05 -32.91 -12.02
C SER A 49 3.38 -32.30 -11.54
N GLY A 50 3.41 -31.00 -11.26
CA GLY A 50 4.63 -30.24 -10.92
C GLY A 50 4.76 -29.85 -9.45
N VAL A 51 5.93 -29.31 -9.10
CA VAL A 51 6.20 -28.70 -7.79
C VAL A 51 5.33 -27.46 -7.62
N GLU A 52 4.86 -27.20 -6.40
CA GLU A 52 4.15 -25.95 -6.11
C GLU A 52 5.01 -24.73 -6.47
N ILE A 53 4.39 -23.76 -7.13
CA ILE A 53 5.07 -22.54 -7.55
C ILE A 53 4.83 -21.40 -6.55
N PRO A 54 5.77 -20.45 -6.42
CA PRO A 54 5.57 -19.27 -5.59
C PRO A 54 4.31 -18.51 -5.99
N VAL A 55 3.56 -18.01 -5.01
CA VAL A 55 2.28 -17.35 -5.25
C VAL A 55 2.44 -16.05 -6.07
N ILE A 56 3.61 -15.39 -5.98
CA ILE A 56 3.92 -14.19 -6.77
C ILE A 56 3.96 -14.44 -8.29
N GLU A 57 4.14 -15.68 -8.74
CA GLU A 57 4.18 -16.01 -10.17
C GLU A 57 2.78 -15.96 -10.82
N TYR A 58 1.72 -16.01 -10.02
CA TYR A 58 0.35 -15.90 -10.53
C TYR A 58 0.00 -14.45 -10.82
N GLN A 59 -0.47 -14.16 -12.04
CA GLN A 59 -0.88 -12.80 -12.40
C GLN A 59 -1.99 -12.24 -11.50
N THR A 60 -2.87 -13.09 -10.99
CA THR A 60 -3.90 -12.69 -10.03
C THR A 60 -3.33 -12.08 -8.74
N GLN A 61 -2.08 -12.41 -8.37
CA GLN A 61 -1.40 -11.88 -7.19
C GLN A 61 -0.74 -10.50 -7.45
N VAL A 62 -0.35 -10.22 -8.70
CA VAL A 62 0.40 -9.00 -9.08
C VAL A 62 -0.51 -7.95 -9.73
N THR A 63 -1.66 -8.35 -10.27
CA THR A 63 -2.50 -7.44 -11.06
C THR A 63 -3.20 -6.42 -10.17
N ILE A 64 -2.99 -5.13 -10.49
CA ILE A 64 -3.72 -3.99 -9.94
C ILE A 64 -4.81 -3.64 -10.97
N TYR A 65 -6.05 -4.05 -10.73
CA TYR A 65 -7.22 -3.64 -11.52
C TYR A 65 -7.86 -2.37 -10.95
#